data_AF-A0A819QFA3-F1
#
_entry.id   AF-A0A819QFA3-F1
#
_cell.length_a   1.000
_cell.length_b   1.000
_cell.length_c   1.000
_cell.angle_alpha   90.00
_cell.angle_beta   90.00
_cell.angle_gamma   90.00
#
_symmetry.space_group_name_H-M   'P 1'
#
loop_
_entity.id
_entity.type
_entity.pdbx_description
1 polymer ?
#
loop_
_entity_poly.entity_id
_entity_poly.type
_entity_poly.pdbx_seq_one_letter_code
_entity_poly.pdbx_strand_id
1 'polypeptide(L)'
;MNPSFKPQHTKLAATKRIIRDLKDLDNVPIPGLGVCCPDESNPFLLHCNVLINDGPYHGIMIHLVLHIPEDYPLTGPAGNIAPGLEFDSRYHAHIHEDHRNGHALCNDLLTNYAGHFRAVDGGTIKQATGWSPGYTLSTALLQIVTFFADPDLRFTPSSSSIDRLWNMVKNFTCETCGHSYAKPNPVIVDYTETTSNKQQAEEERLKSERELIEKLTCGVTKQNVIEDNICLGYPILFKRNNYNRLSPEIILELISYDAYVAEIQKSGGDKLDFYENFKFRSVTGADYNYWLPLYINPKHFQQGQMIIQNSISVIYNGNAQGVEKYDFVPHMALDVLTNLMNKSAVRLFNGELFESKRAIEAYCHLLRLLMHFIDIYPELGIS
;
A
#
# COMPACT_ATOMS: atom_id res chain seq x y z
N MET A 1 24.34 -13.29 13.36
CA MET A 1 24.79 -11.91 13.03
C MET A 1 23.98 -11.41 11.86
N ASN A 2 23.02 -10.51 12.08
CA ASN A 2 22.19 -9.95 11.00
C ASN A 2 22.98 -8.86 10.26
N PRO A 3 23.01 -8.86 8.92
CA PRO A 3 23.63 -7.79 8.17
C PRO A 3 22.85 -6.50 8.42
N SER A 4 23.55 -5.42 8.75
CA SER A 4 22.95 -4.09 8.82
C SER A 4 22.36 -3.74 7.44
N PHE A 5 21.03 -3.73 7.32
CA PHE A 5 20.34 -3.41 6.08
C PHE A 5 20.32 -1.89 5.88
N LYS A 6 21.06 -1.41 4.89
CA LYS A 6 21.25 0.02 4.56
C LYS A 6 20.06 0.61 3.78
N PRO A 7 19.88 1.95 3.77
CA PRO A 7 18.84 2.69 3.02
C PRO A 7 18.79 2.45 1.49
N GLN A 8 19.74 1.72 0.89
CA GLN A 8 19.62 1.27 -0.51
C GLN A 8 18.49 0.23 -0.71
N HIS A 9 18.07 -0.45 0.36
CA HIS A 9 17.01 -1.47 0.28
C HIS A 9 15.62 -0.87 0.02
N THR A 10 15.35 0.34 0.52
CA THR A 10 14.05 1.01 0.36
C THR A 10 13.83 1.46 -1.09
N LYS A 11 14.85 2.07 -1.71
CA LYS A 11 14.75 2.55 -3.11
C LYS A 11 14.53 1.42 -4.13
N LEU A 12 15.20 0.27 -3.96
CA LEU A 12 15.00 -0.89 -4.83
C LEU A 12 13.60 -1.48 -4.64
N ALA A 13 13.11 -1.58 -3.41
CA ALA A 13 11.76 -2.05 -3.12
C ALA A 13 10.70 -1.13 -3.72
N ALA A 14 10.87 0.19 -3.55
CA ALA A 14 10.00 1.19 -4.16
C ALA A 14 9.99 1.09 -5.69
N THR A 15 11.17 0.96 -6.32
CA THR A 15 11.28 0.78 -7.78
C THR A 15 10.49 -0.46 -8.26
N LYS A 16 10.65 -1.60 -7.59
CA LYS A 16 9.89 -2.82 -7.92
C LYS A 16 8.39 -2.62 -7.79
N ARG A 17 7.95 -1.91 -6.75
CA ARG A 17 6.53 -1.58 -6.54
C ARG A 17 6.00 -0.66 -7.64
N ILE A 18 6.74 0.39 -8.01
CA ILE A 18 6.36 1.32 -9.09
C ILE A 18 6.19 0.57 -10.42
N ILE A 19 7.17 -0.26 -10.79
CA ILE A 19 7.12 -1.03 -12.04
C ILE A 19 5.89 -1.95 -12.07
N ARG A 20 5.55 -2.57 -10.93
CA ARG A 20 4.35 -3.41 -10.84
C ARG A 20 3.08 -2.59 -11.04
N ASP A 21 2.96 -1.45 -10.35
CA ASP A 21 1.81 -0.56 -10.49
C ASP A 21 1.65 -0.01 -11.93
N LEU A 22 2.75 0.29 -12.61
CA LEU A 22 2.74 0.69 -14.03
C LEU A 22 2.29 -0.46 -14.93
N LYS A 23 2.78 -1.68 -14.70
CA LYS A 23 2.32 -2.87 -15.43
C LYS A 23 0.83 -3.13 -15.22
N ASP A 24 0.33 -2.91 -14.01
CA ASP A 24 -1.10 -3.05 -13.70
C ASP A 24 -1.93 -1.99 -14.44
N LEU A 25 -1.44 -0.75 -14.54
CA LEU A 25 -2.05 0.31 -15.35
C LEU A 25 -2.03 -0.01 -16.85
N ASP A 26 -0.96 -0.62 -17.37
CA ASP A 26 -0.91 -1.05 -18.78
C ASP A 26 -1.93 -2.16 -19.08
N ASN A 27 -2.14 -3.08 -18.12
CA ASN A 27 -3.10 -4.17 -18.25
C ASN A 27 -4.56 -3.71 -18.10
N VAL A 28 -4.81 -2.73 -17.23
CA VAL A 28 -6.13 -2.17 -16.93
C VAL A 28 -6.02 -0.65 -16.97
N PRO A 29 -6.00 -0.05 -18.17
CA PRO A 29 -5.86 1.39 -18.31
C PRO A 29 -7.08 2.13 -17.77
N ILE A 30 -6.84 3.33 -17.26
CA ILE A 30 -7.89 4.24 -16.80
C ILE A 30 -8.31 5.12 -17.98
N PRO A 31 -9.58 5.07 -18.43
CA PRO A 31 -10.05 5.93 -19.52
C PRO A 31 -9.87 7.41 -19.21
N GLY A 32 -9.47 8.19 -20.21
CA GLY A 32 -9.19 9.61 -20.05
C GLY A 32 -7.84 9.90 -19.37
N LEU A 33 -7.02 8.90 -19.12
CA LEU A 33 -5.72 9.04 -18.48
C LEU A 33 -4.60 8.41 -19.32
N GLY A 34 -3.43 9.03 -19.28
CA GLY A 34 -2.18 8.48 -19.80
C GLY A 34 -1.07 8.65 -18.77
N VAL A 35 -0.15 7.69 -18.67
CA VAL A 35 1.03 7.75 -17.79
C VAL A 35 2.27 7.32 -18.57
N CYS A 36 3.39 8.00 -18.35
CA CYS A 36 4.69 7.51 -18.76
C CYS A 36 5.77 7.81 -17.72
N CYS A 37 6.86 7.05 -17.81
CA CYS A 37 8.12 7.36 -17.16
C CYS A 37 9.04 8.00 -18.22
N PRO A 38 9.28 9.32 -18.18
CA PRO A 38 10.08 10.00 -19.22
C PRO A 38 11.52 9.51 -19.29
N ASP A 39 12.08 9.11 -18.15
CA ASP A 39 13.42 8.57 -18.01
C ASP A 39 13.35 7.28 -17.21
N GLU A 40 13.54 6.14 -17.90
CA GLU A 40 13.50 4.81 -17.27
C GLU A 40 14.53 4.63 -16.15
N SER A 41 15.60 5.43 -16.13
CA SER A 41 16.59 5.40 -15.04
C SER A 41 16.07 6.07 -13.75
N ASN A 42 14.99 6.85 -13.84
CA ASN A 42 14.33 7.53 -12.74
C ASN A 42 12.81 7.22 -12.68
N PRO A 43 12.41 6.02 -12.21
CA PRO A 43 11.01 5.64 -12.09
C PRO A 43 10.23 6.45 -11.05
N PHE A 44 10.90 7.31 -10.28
CA PHE A 44 10.30 8.13 -9.24
C PHE A 44 9.64 9.42 -9.76
N LEU A 45 9.77 9.69 -11.05
CA LEU A 45 9.14 10.81 -11.72
C LEU A 45 8.27 10.30 -12.87
N LEU A 46 6.96 10.45 -12.73
CA LEU A 46 6.01 10.07 -13.78
C LEU A 46 5.35 11.31 -14.36
N HIS A 47 5.10 11.28 -15.66
CA HIS A 47 4.33 12.29 -16.35
C HIS A 47 2.97 11.72 -16.71
N CYS A 48 1.92 12.49 -16.51
CA CYS A 48 0.55 12.05 -16.74
C CYS A 48 -0.21 13.06 -17.60
N ASN A 49 -1.13 12.56 -18.42
CA ASN A 49 -2.15 13.38 -19.06
C ASN A 49 -3.51 12.97 -18.53
N VAL A 50 -4.31 13.97 -18.14
CA VAL A 50 -5.68 13.77 -17.66
C VAL A 50 -6.62 14.56 -18.57
N LEU A 51 -7.51 13.85 -19.26
CA LEU A 51 -8.63 14.43 -19.97
C LEU A 51 -9.79 14.63 -19.00
N ILE A 52 -10.23 15.87 -18.85
CA ILE A 52 -11.37 16.20 -18.00
C ILE A 52 -12.65 15.83 -18.76
N ASN A 53 -13.37 14.83 -18.25
CA ASN A 53 -14.58 14.30 -18.91
C ASN A 53 -15.89 14.82 -18.32
N ASP A 54 -15.84 15.55 -17.20
CA ASP A 54 -17.01 16.11 -16.53
C ASP A 54 -16.69 17.49 -15.96
N GLY A 55 -17.72 18.28 -15.67
CA GLY A 55 -17.60 19.62 -15.11
C GLY A 55 -17.32 20.73 -16.13
N PRO A 56 -17.00 21.96 -15.67
CA PRO A 56 -16.91 23.15 -16.51
C PRO A 56 -15.72 23.15 -17.48
N TYR A 57 -14.76 22.25 -17.29
CA TYR A 57 -13.55 22.12 -18.11
C TYR A 57 -13.57 20.88 -19.02
N HIS A 58 -14.75 20.32 -19.27
CA HIS A 58 -14.92 19.17 -20.15
C HIS A 58 -14.14 19.30 -21.48
N GLY A 59 -13.39 18.26 -21.83
CA GLY A 59 -12.56 18.16 -23.03
C GLY A 59 -11.14 18.74 -22.89
N ILE A 60 -10.83 19.42 -21.79
CA ILE A 60 -9.50 19.99 -21.54
C ILE A 60 -8.56 18.89 -21.05
N MET A 61 -7.35 18.86 -21.61
CA MET A 61 -6.28 17.96 -21.22
C MET A 61 -5.27 18.69 -20.35
N ILE A 62 -5.03 18.17 -19.14
CA ILE A 62 -4.06 18.73 -18.20
C ILE A 62 -2.85 17.79 -18.11
N HIS A 63 -1.66 18.36 -18.26
CA HIS A 63 -0.40 17.66 -18.08
C HIS A 63 0.07 17.79 -16.62
N LEU A 64 0.42 16.66 -16.02
CA LEU A 64 0.80 16.54 -14.61
C LEU A 64 2.14 15.85 -14.45
N VAL A 65 2.77 16.12 -13.32
CA VAL A 65 3.98 15.43 -12.85
C VAL A 65 3.66 14.79 -11.51
N LEU A 66 3.88 13.49 -11.41
CA LEU A 66 3.84 12.74 -10.15
C LEU A 66 5.24 12.50 -9.63
N HIS A 67 5.46 12.84 -8.38
CA HIS A 67 6.69 12.61 -7.63
C HIS A 67 6.46 11.46 -6.66
N ILE A 68 7.12 10.32 -6.90
CA ILE A 68 7.03 9.13 -6.06
C ILE A 68 8.19 9.14 -5.07
N PRO A 69 7.96 8.94 -3.76
CA PRO A 69 9.03 8.96 -2.78
C PRO A 69 9.86 7.65 -2.79
N GLU A 70 11.08 7.71 -2.27
CA GLU A 70 12.00 6.55 -2.25
C GLU A 70 11.58 5.42 -1.30
N ASP A 71 10.62 5.68 -0.40
CA ASP A 71 10.00 4.70 0.51
C ASP A 71 8.60 4.27 0.05
N TYR A 72 8.20 4.58 -1.19
CA TYR A 72 6.93 4.11 -1.76
C TYR A 72 6.79 2.59 -1.63
N PRO A 73 5.63 2.06 -1.19
CA PRO A 73 4.34 2.75 -1.01
C PRO A 73 4.08 3.27 0.42
N LEU A 74 5.06 3.20 1.32
CA LEU A 74 4.87 3.61 2.71
C LEU A 74 4.51 5.09 2.82
N THR A 75 5.07 5.90 1.93
CA THR A 75 4.64 7.28 1.69
C THR A 75 4.02 7.36 0.29
N GLY A 76 2.89 8.06 0.19
CA GLY A 76 2.16 8.24 -1.07
C GLY A 76 2.85 9.21 -2.03
N PRO A 77 2.45 9.21 -3.31
CA PRO A 77 2.97 10.13 -4.30
C PRO A 77 2.50 11.57 -4.02
N ALA A 78 3.27 12.54 -4.50
CA ALA A 78 2.86 13.93 -4.65
C ALA A 78 2.53 14.21 -6.12
N GLY A 79 1.58 15.11 -6.39
CA GLY A 79 1.18 15.50 -7.73
C GLY A 79 1.20 17.00 -7.94
N ASN A 80 1.70 17.41 -9.09
CA ASN A 80 1.80 18.80 -9.51
C ASN A 80 1.28 18.96 -10.93
N ILE A 81 0.69 20.12 -11.22
CA ILE A 81 0.55 20.64 -12.58
C ILE A 81 1.96 20.80 -13.16
N ALA A 82 2.15 20.36 -14.39
CA ALA A 82 3.45 20.41 -15.03
C ALA A 82 4.01 21.85 -15.09
N PRO A 83 5.32 22.05 -14.82
CA PRO A 83 5.94 23.37 -14.88
C PRO A 83 5.70 24.07 -16.21
N GLY A 84 5.35 25.36 -16.16
CA GLY A 84 5.04 26.17 -17.34
C GLY A 84 3.56 26.15 -17.75
N LEU A 85 2.74 25.27 -17.17
CA LEU A 85 1.28 25.32 -17.32
C LEU A 85 0.67 26.06 -16.12
N GLU A 86 0.16 27.29 -16.34
CA GLU A 86 -0.39 28.16 -15.29
C GLU A 86 -1.82 27.76 -14.85
N PHE A 87 -2.04 26.47 -14.61
CA PHE A 87 -3.28 25.96 -14.01
C PHE A 87 -3.19 26.09 -12.49
N ASP A 88 -3.67 27.20 -11.94
CA ASP A 88 -3.54 27.54 -10.51
C ASP A 88 -4.89 27.62 -9.78
N SER A 89 -4.91 28.25 -8.60
CA SER A 89 -6.09 28.42 -7.75
C SER A 89 -7.26 29.17 -8.42
N ARG A 90 -7.04 29.83 -9.56
CA ARG A 90 -8.11 30.46 -10.36
C ARG A 90 -8.96 29.43 -11.08
N TYR A 91 -8.41 28.25 -11.36
CA TYR A 91 -9.06 27.16 -12.07
C TYR A 91 -9.48 26.00 -11.16
N HIS A 92 -8.89 25.89 -9.96
CA HIS A 92 -9.27 24.85 -9.00
C HIS A 92 -8.94 25.28 -7.57
N ALA A 93 -9.90 25.24 -6.64
CA ALA A 93 -9.72 25.81 -5.30
C ALA A 93 -8.59 25.12 -4.48
N HIS A 94 -8.39 23.82 -4.74
CA HIS A 94 -7.38 22.98 -4.08
C HIS A 94 -6.06 22.86 -4.84
N ILE A 95 -5.72 23.83 -5.67
CA ILE A 95 -4.40 23.92 -6.30
C ILE A 95 -3.67 25.13 -5.75
N HIS A 96 -2.43 24.94 -5.30
CA HIS A 96 -1.63 26.02 -4.76
C HIS A 96 -0.25 26.08 -5.38
N GLU A 97 0.41 27.22 -5.21
CA GLU A 97 1.73 27.46 -5.76
C GLU A 97 2.80 26.61 -5.07
N ASP A 98 3.63 25.93 -5.85
CA ASP A 98 4.86 25.26 -5.44
C ASP A 98 6.01 25.74 -6.33
N HIS A 99 6.76 26.72 -5.85
CA HIS A 99 7.85 27.33 -6.62
C HIS A 99 8.94 26.34 -7.09
N ARG A 100 8.96 25.10 -6.59
CA ARG A 100 9.93 24.07 -7.00
C ARG A 100 9.44 23.19 -8.15
N ASN A 101 8.17 22.77 -8.11
CA ASN A 101 7.67 21.73 -9.00
C ASN A 101 6.42 22.13 -9.81
N GLY A 102 5.95 23.37 -9.73
CA GLY A 102 4.78 23.86 -10.46
C GLY A 102 3.61 24.22 -9.53
N HIS A 103 2.38 23.81 -9.86
CA HIS A 103 1.25 24.00 -8.94
C HIS A 103 0.87 22.68 -8.29
N ALA A 104 0.95 22.62 -6.96
CA ALA A 104 0.73 21.40 -6.20
C ALA A 104 -0.76 21.13 -6.00
N LEU A 105 -1.15 19.86 -6.14
CA LEU A 105 -2.51 19.40 -5.88
C LEU A 105 -2.70 19.16 -4.38
N CYS A 106 -3.69 19.80 -3.78
CA CYS A 106 -4.14 19.51 -2.42
C CYS A 106 -5.26 18.46 -2.47
N ASN A 107 -4.85 17.19 -2.44
CA ASN A 107 -5.74 16.04 -2.41
C ASN A 107 -5.33 15.13 -1.25
N ASP A 108 -6.31 14.56 -0.54
CA ASP A 108 -6.07 13.75 0.65
C ASP A 108 -5.28 12.45 0.36
N LEU A 109 -5.35 11.93 -0.87
CA LEU A 109 -4.53 10.78 -1.30
C LEU A 109 -3.12 11.17 -1.76
N LEU A 110 -2.81 12.46 -1.94
CA LEU A 110 -1.50 12.94 -2.35
C LEU A 110 -0.73 13.54 -1.17
N THR A 111 0.60 13.42 -1.20
CA THR A 111 1.45 13.78 -0.04
C THR A 111 1.95 15.22 -0.06
N ASN A 112 1.63 16.02 -1.09
CA ASN A 112 1.99 17.45 -1.19
C ASN A 112 1.68 18.22 0.10
N TYR A 113 0.51 17.96 0.69
CA TYR A 113 0.01 18.64 1.88
C TYR A 113 -0.14 17.71 3.09
N ALA A 114 0.61 16.60 3.15
CA ALA A 114 0.56 15.65 4.26
C ALA A 114 0.79 16.28 5.65
N GLY A 115 1.48 17.42 5.71
CA GLY A 115 1.68 18.21 6.93
C GLY A 115 0.45 18.98 7.41
N HIS A 116 -0.47 19.34 6.50
CA HIS A 116 -1.70 20.08 6.83
C HIS A 116 -2.76 19.18 7.45
N PHE A 117 -2.76 17.89 7.11
CA PHE A 117 -3.63 16.90 7.70
C PHE A 117 -3.02 16.27 8.97
N ARG A 118 -2.21 17.00 9.73
CA ARG A 118 -1.70 16.49 11.01
C ARG A 118 -2.77 16.65 12.08
N ALA A 119 -3.45 15.56 12.42
CA ALA A 119 -4.33 15.52 13.59
C ALA A 119 -3.55 15.04 14.82
N VAL A 120 -3.71 15.73 15.95
CA VAL A 120 -3.24 15.22 17.25
C VAL A 120 -4.32 14.31 17.80
N ASP A 121 -4.03 13.02 17.93
CA ASP A 121 -4.91 12.04 18.57
C ASP A 121 -4.13 11.32 19.68
N GLY A 122 -4.62 11.43 20.92
CA GLY A 122 -4.03 10.79 22.09
C GLY A 122 -2.58 11.18 22.41
N GLY A 123 -2.12 12.37 21.98
CA GLY A 123 -0.73 12.83 22.17
C GLY A 123 0.26 12.42 21.09
N THR A 124 -0.21 11.74 20.03
CA THR A 124 0.59 11.35 18.85
C THR A 124 0.16 12.18 17.65
N ILE A 125 1.13 12.74 16.91
CA ILE A 125 0.87 13.37 15.61
C ILE A 125 0.50 12.25 14.64
N LYS A 126 -0.79 12.11 14.32
CA LYS A 126 -1.23 11.26 13.21
C LYS A 126 -1.06 12.07 11.94
N GLN A 127 -0.20 11.60 11.05
CA GLN A 127 -0.27 12.00 9.64
C GLN A 127 -1.64 11.51 9.14
N ALA A 128 -2.58 12.42 8.93
CA ALA A 128 -3.92 12.13 8.42
C ALA A 128 -3.96 12.37 6.91
N THR A 129 -2.96 11.87 6.18
CA THR A 129 -3.16 11.66 4.75
C THR A 129 -4.16 10.52 4.61
N GLY A 130 -5.14 10.67 3.73
CA GLY A 130 -5.99 9.58 3.27
C GLY A 130 -5.20 8.43 2.65
N TRP A 131 -3.94 8.65 2.24
CA TRP A 131 -3.07 7.61 1.70
C TRP A 131 -2.83 6.44 2.66
N SER A 132 -2.94 5.23 2.11
CA SER A 132 -2.47 4.00 2.72
C SER A 132 -1.45 3.30 1.80
N PRO A 133 -0.43 2.61 2.35
CA PRO A 133 0.48 1.77 1.56
C PRO A 133 -0.21 0.67 0.73
N GLY A 134 -1.47 0.39 1.04
CA GLY A 134 -2.33 -0.48 0.25
C GLY A 134 -2.78 0.05 -1.09
N TYR A 135 -2.76 1.37 -1.29
CA TYR A 135 -3.18 1.98 -2.53
C TYR A 135 -2.12 1.85 -3.62
N THR A 136 -2.59 1.91 -4.86
CA THR A 136 -1.75 1.83 -6.06
C THR A 136 -1.68 3.18 -6.76
N LEU A 137 -0.77 3.29 -7.74
CA LEU A 137 -0.80 4.42 -8.67
C LEU A 137 -2.16 4.54 -9.36
N SER A 138 -2.82 3.43 -9.71
CA SER A 138 -4.19 3.45 -10.26
C SER A 138 -5.19 4.12 -9.31
N THR A 139 -5.11 3.83 -8.00
CA THR A 139 -5.97 4.50 -7.00
C THR A 139 -5.70 6.01 -6.95
N ALA A 140 -4.44 6.42 -6.91
CA ALA A 140 -4.07 7.84 -6.89
C ALA A 140 -4.52 8.56 -8.17
N LEU A 141 -4.28 7.97 -9.33
CA LEU A 141 -4.61 8.53 -10.64
C LEU A 141 -6.13 8.62 -10.84
N LEU A 142 -6.89 7.62 -10.42
CA LEU A 142 -8.35 7.68 -10.46
C LEU A 142 -8.88 8.83 -9.60
N GLN A 143 -8.28 9.05 -8.43
CA GLN A 143 -8.64 10.18 -7.58
C GLN A 143 -8.25 11.54 -8.20
N ILE A 144 -7.20 11.59 -9.01
CA ILE A 144 -6.83 12.80 -9.75
C ILE A 144 -7.86 13.08 -10.86
N VAL A 145 -8.34 12.05 -11.56
CA VAL A 145 -9.41 12.21 -12.57
C VAL A 145 -10.67 12.79 -11.92
N THR A 146 -11.09 12.26 -10.76
CA THR A 146 -12.26 12.78 -10.04
C THR A 146 -12.03 14.18 -9.48
N PHE A 147 -10.81 14.49 -9.02
CA PHE A 147 -10.42 15.81 -8.55
C PHE A 147 -10.67 16.90 -9.61
N PHE A 148 -10.25 16.70 -10.86
CA PHE A 148 -10.45 17.71 -11.91
C PHE A 148 -11.89 17.83 -12.43
N ALA A 149 -12.74 16.84 -12.17
CA ALA A 149 -14.16 16.90 -12.55
C ALA A 149 -14.94 17.93 -11.72
N ASP A 150 -14.55 18.14 -10.47
CA ASP A 150 -15.13 19.14 -9.58
C ASP A 150 -14.07 20.14 -9.09
N PRO A 151 -13.95 21.32 -9.72
CA PRO A 151 -12.92 22.28 -9.36
C PRO A 151 -13.13 22.99 -8.01
N ASP A 152 -14.26 22.71 -7.34
CA ASP A 152 -14.65 23.27 -6.03
C ASP A 152 -14.53 24.80 -5.96
N LEU A 153 -14.87 25.48 -7.06
CA LEU A 153 -14.83 26.93 -7.14
C LEU A 153 -16.11 27.53 -6.57
N ARG A 154 -15.98 28.64 -5.82
CA ARG A 154 -17.13 29.40 -5.30
C ARG A 154 -18.08 29.89 -6.39
N PHE A 155 -17.58 30.12 -7.59
CA PHE A 155 -18.34 30.59 -8.73
C PHE A 155 -17.99 29.77 -9.96
N THR A 156 -18.99 29.52 -10.81
CA THR A 156 -18.79 28.87 -12.10
C THR A 156 -17.82 29.68 -12.97
N PRO A 157 -16.81 29.06 -13.58
CA PRO A 157 -15.89 29.75 -14.49
C PRO A 157 -16.62 30.45 -15.63
N SER A 158 -16.21 31.69 -15.96
CA SER A 158 -16.73 32.38 -17.13
C SER A 158 -16.22 31.73 -18.42
N SER A 159 -16.97 31.86 -19.53
CA SER A 159 -16.53 31.40 -20.86
C SER A 159 -15.15 31.97 -21.24
N SER A 160 -14.91 33.25 -20.93
CA SER A 160 -13.61 33.90 -21.17
C SER A 160 -12.46 33.30 -20.36
N SER A 161 -12.73 32.73 -19.18
CA SER A 161 -11.72 32.04 -18.38
C SER A 161 -11.45 30.64 -18.94
N ILE A 162 -12.50 29.95 -19.40
CA ILE A 162 -12.40 28.66 -20.08
C ILE A 162 -11.62 28.80 -21.40
N ASP A 163 -11.87 29.84 -22.19
CA ASP A 163 -11.15 30.10 -23.45
C ASP A 163 -9.66 30.39 -23.22
N ARG A 164 -9.32 31.10 -22.14
CA ARG A 164 -7.91 31.31 -21.75
C ARG A 164 -7.24 30.00 -21.40
N LEU A 165 -7.91 29.17 -20.61
CA LEU A 165 -7.40 27.85 -20.25
C LEU A 165 -7.19 26.98 -21.50
N TRP A 166 -8.14 26.99 -22.44
CA TRP A 166 -8.01 26.31 -23.74
C TRP A 166 -6.77 26.76 -24.53
N ASN A 167 -6.56 28.07 -24.63
CA ASN A 167 -5.39 28.61 -25.31
C ASN A 167 -4.09 28.23 -24.61
N MET A 168 -4.09 28.24 -23.27
CA MET A 168 -2.95 27.86 -22.45
C MET A 168 -2.57 26.39 -22.67
N VAL A 169 -3.51 25.45 -22.58
CA VAL A 169 -3.21 24.03 -22.79
C VAL A 169 -2.81 23.71 -24.23
N LYS A 170 -3.40 24.38 -25.22
CA LYS A 170 -3.06 24.17 -26.65
C LYS A 170 -1.64 24.62 -26.99
N ASN A 171 -1.17 25.69 -26.34
CA ASN A 171 0.15 26.25 -26.57
C ASN A 171 1.22 25.64 -25.65
N PHE A 172 0.82 24.91 -24.61
CA PHE A 172 1.74 24.25 -23.70
C PHE A 172 2.48 23.10 -24.39
N THR A 173 3.80 23.03 -24.14
CA THR A 173 4.65 21.91 -24.53
C THR A 173 5.55 21.56 -23.36
N CYS A 174 5.58 20.28 -22.95
CA CYS A 174 6.45 19.83 -21.88
C CYS A 174 7.87 19.60 -22.39
N GLU A 175 8.86 20.22 -21.76
CA GLU A 175 10.27 20.08 -22.12
C GLU A 175 10.83 18.68 -21.80
N THR A 176 10.28 18.00 -20.78
CA THR A 176 10.78 16.70 -20.31
C THR A 176 10.33 15.53 -21.19
N CYS A 177 9.03 15.43 -21.47
CA CYS A 177 8.48 14.30 -22.23
C CYS A 177 8.05 14.69 -23.66
N GLY A 178 8.10 15.96 -24.04
CA GLY A 178 7.63 16.41 -25.36
C GLY A 178 6.11 16.36 -25.52
N HIS A 179 5.34 16.29 -24.43
CA HIS A 179 3.89 16.44 -24.46
C HIS A 179 3.51 17.74 -25.18
N SER A 180 2.50 17.68 -26.03
CA SER A 180 1.75 18.85 -26.48
C SER A 180 0.30 18.45 -26.69
N TYR A 181 -0.61 19.44 -26.79
CA TYR A 181 -2.02 19.13 -27.04
C TYR A 181 -2.25 18.36 -28.35
N ALA A 182 -1.49 18.69 -29.41
CA ALA A 182 -1.60 18.02 -30.72
C ALA A 182 -0.92 16.64 -30.76
N LYS A 183 0.07 16.41 -29.88
CA LYS A 183 0.78 15.13 -29.75
C LYS A 183 0.88 14.76 -28.26
N PRO A 184 -0.21 14.25 -27.66
CA PRO A 184 -0.21 13.90 -26.25
C PRO A 184 0.86 12.83 -25.95
N ASN A 185 1.75 13.13 -25.02
CA ASN A 185 2.69 12.17 -24.46
C ASN A 185 2.68 12.30 -22.93
N PRO A 186 2.26 11.29 -22.14
CA PRO A 186 1.75 9.99 -22.56
C PRO A 186 0.43 10.05 -23.36
N VAL A 187 0.14 9.03 -24.17
CA VAL A 187 -1.12 8.93 -24.90
C VAL A 187 -2.27 8.68 -23.92
N ILE A 188 -3.43 9.29 -24.17
CA ILE A 188 -4.64 9.05 -23.37
C ILE A 188 -5.38 7.84 -23.90
N VAL A 189 -5.82 6.97 -22.99
CA VAL A 189 -6.66 5.82 -23.34
C VAL A 189 -8.12 6.24 -23.49
N ASP A 190 -8.74 5.83 -24.59
CA ASP A 190 -10.11 6.21 -24.93
C ASP A 190 -11.15 5.23 -24.32
N TYR A 191 -12.38 5.69 -24.10
CA TYR A 191 -13.44 4.90 -23.44
C TYR A 191 -13.96 3.71 -24.25
N THR A 192 -13.67 3.65 -25.55
CA THR A 192 -14.33 2.74 -26.49
C THR A 192 -13.61 1.40 -26.71
N GLU A 193 -12.40 1.25 -26.19
CA GLU A 193 -11.57 0.05 -26.40
C GLU A 193 -11.49 -0.83 -25.15
N THR A 194 -12.58 -1.46 -24.72
CA THR A 194 -12.45 -2.64 -23.83
C THR A 194 -13.73 -3.47 -23.81
N THR A 195 -13.88 -4.40 -24.75
CA THR A 195 -14.48 -5.72 -24.43
C THR A 195 -14.24 -6.70 -25.58
N SER A 196 -13.44 -7.73 -25.31
CA SER A 196 -13.38 -8.93 -26.16
C SER A 196 -13.97 -10.12 -25.42
N ASN A 197 -14.85 -10.84 -26.12
CA ASN A 197 -15.59 -12.00 -25.64
C ASN A 197 -14.65 -13.17 -25.31
N LYS A 198 -14.63 -13.61 -24.05
CA LYS A 198 -14.02 -14.89 -23.64
C LYS A 198 -15.12 -15.91 -23.32
N GLN A 199 -14.81 -17.20 -23.54
CA GLN A 199 -15.72 -18.31 -23.27
C GLN A 199 -15.84 -18.55 -21.74
N GLN A 200 -17.07 -18.76 -21.28
CA GLN A 200 -17.50 -18.76 -19.87
C GLN A 200 -16.69 -19.71 -18.94
N ALA A 201 -16.26 -20.88 -19.43
CA ALA A 201 -15.49 -21.84 -18.62
C ALA A 201 -14.02 -21.41 -18.40
N GLU A 202 -13.42 -20.72 -19.37
CA GLU A 202 -12.07 -20.17 -19.23
C GLU A 202 -12.09 -18.93 -18.32
N GLU A 203 -13.17 -18.16 -18.38
CA GLU A 203 -13.40 -17.03 -17.50
C GLU A 203 -13.55 -17.45 -16.03
N GLU A 204 -14.26 -18.54 -15.74
CA GLU A 204 -14.38 -19.11 -14.40
C GLU A 204 -13.03 -19.60 -13.84
N ARG A 205 -12.23 -20.32 -14.65
CA ARG A 205 -10.89 -20.78 -14.23
C ARG A 205 -9.98 -19.59 -13.92
N LEU A 206 -9.95 -18.60 -14.81
CA LEU A 206 -9.18 -17.37 -14.65
C LEU A 206 -9.67 -16.56 -13.44
N LYS A 207 -10.95 -16.64 -13.09
CA LYS A 207 -11.51 -15.99 -11.91
C LYS A 207 -10.99 -16.66 -10.63
N SER A 208 -11.07 -17.98 -10.53
CA SER A 208 -10.58 -18.71 -9.34
C SER A 208 -9.08 -18.54 -9.13
N GLU A 209 -8.29 -18.54 -10.20
CA GLU A 209 -6.85 -18.29 -10.13
C GLU A 209 -6.54 -16.86 -9.66
N ARG A 210 -7.25 -15.86 -10.20
CA ARG A 210 -7.13 -14.46 -9.74
C ARG A 210 -7.52 -14.30 -8.27
N GLU A 211 -8.62 -14.91 -7.84
CA GLU A 211 -9.03 -14.89 -6.42
C GLU A 211 -7.95 -15.52 -5.54
N LEU A 212 -7.34 -16.63 -5.95
CA LEU A 212 -6.26 -17.26 -5.17
C LEU A 212 -5.02 -16.36 -5.08
N ILE A 213 -4.60 -15.75 -6.20
CA ILE A 213 -3.48 -14.80 -6.24
C ILE A 213 -3.76 -13.64 -5.30
N GLU A 214 -4.94 -13.02 -5.39
CA GLU A 214 -5.34 -11.90 -4.54
C GLU A 214 -5.30 -12.26 -3.05
N LYS A 215 -5.79 -13.45 -2.69
CA LYS A 215 -5.74 -13.94 -1.31
C LYS A 215 -4.34 -14.20 -0.78
N LEU A 216 -3.37 -14.44 -1.66
CA LEU A 216 -1.98 -14.75 -1.32
C LEU A 216 -1.03 -13.64 -1.79
N THR A 217 -1.53 -12.40 -1.84
CA THR A 217 -0.79 -11.19 -2.18
C THR A 217 -0.55 -10.35 -0.93
N CYS A 218 0.65 -9.79 -0.81
CA CYS A 218 0.96 -8.77 0.18
C CYS A 218 0.18 -7.49 -0.14
N GLY A 219 -0.62 -7.01 0.80
CA GLY A 219 -1.40 -5.78 0.61
C GLY A 219 -0.53 -4.53 0.40
N VAL A 220 0.71 -4.52 0.91
CA VAL A 220 1.69 -3.42 0.75
C VAL A 220 2.54 -3.56 -0.51
N THR A 221 3.31 -4.63 -0.69
CA THR A 221 4.24 -4.72 -1.84
C THR A 221 3.58 -5.20 -3.14
N LYS A 222 2.33 -5.68 -3.05
CA LYS A 222 1.59 -6.34 -4.15
C LYS A 222 2.31 -7.56 -4.74
N GLN A 223 3.27 -8.12 -4.01
CA GLN A 223 3.92 -9.39 -4.34
C GLN A 223 3.08 -10.56 -3.87
N ASN A 224 3.13 -11.70 -4.56
CA ASN A 224 2.36 -12.89 -4.21
C ASN A 224 3.25 -14.14 -4.10
N VAL A 225 2.83 -15.13 -3.31
CA VAL A 225 3.66 -16.33 -3.05
C VAL A 225 3.80 -17.30 -4.23
N ILE A 226 3.04 -17.08 -5.30
CA ILE A 226 3.03 -17.94 -6.48
C ILE A 226 4.16 -17.50 -7.43
N GLU A 227 4.24 -16.20 -7.68
CA GLU A 227 5.20 -15.58 -8.60
C GLU A 227 6.46 -15.08 -7.88
N ASP A 228 6.33 -14.63 -6.64
CA ASP A 228 7.41 -14.08 -5.85
C ASP A 228 7.87 -15.05 -4.75
N ASN A 229 9.16 -15.01 -4.45
CA ASN A 229 9.75 -15.75 -3.33
C ASN A 229 9.66 -14.94 -2.03
N ILE A 230 8.44 -14.78 -1.48
CA ILE A 230 8.17 -13.94 -0.31
C ILE A 230 7.65 -14.73 0.89
N CYS A 231 7.86 -14.17 2.09
CA CYS A 231 7.27 -14.69 3.32
C CYS A 231 6.07 -13.83 3.73
N LEU A 232 4.85 -14.36 3.65
CA LEU A 232 3.62 -13.69 4.11
C LEU A 232 3.24 -14.04 5.55
N GLY A 233 2.63 -13.06 6.21
CA GLY A 233 2.20 -13.13 7.60
C GLY A 233 1.10 -12.15 7.93
N TYR A 234 0.47 -12.35 9.09
CA TYR A 234 -0.50 -11.41 9.64
C TYR A 234 0.19 -10.38 10.53
N PRO A 235 -0.14 -9.09 10.40
CA PRO A 235 0.09 -8.11 11.45
C PRO A 235 -0.76 -8.46 12.68
N ILE A 236 -0.17 -8.31 13.86
CA ILE A 236 -0.82 -8.57 15.14
C ILE A 236 -0.63 -7.37 16.05
N LEU A 237 -1.73 -6.92 16.64
CA LEU A 237 -1.76 -5.90 17.66
C LEU A 237 -1.91 -6.54 19.04
N PHE A 238 -0.86 -6.51 19.84
CA PHE A 238 -0.90 -6.88 21.25
C PHE A 238 -1.16 -5.64 22.10
N LYS A 239 -2.25 -5.67 22.87
CA LYS A 239 -2.60 -4.64 23.86
C LYS A 239 -2.56 -5.23 25.26
N ARG A 240 -2.09 -4.48 26.25
CA ARG A 240 -2.31 -4.81 27.66
C ARG A 240 -3.72 -4.40 28.05
N ASN A 241 -4.49 -5.33 28.60
CA ASN A 241 -5.78 -5.01 29.19
C ASN A 241 -5.61 -4.42 30.61
N ASN A 242 -6.72 -4.01 31.22
CA ASN A 242 -6.75 -3.43 32.58
C ASN A 242 -6.22 -4.38 33.67
N TYR A 243 -6.06 -5.67 33.38
CA TYR A 243 -5.51 -6.69 34.28
C TYR A 243 -4.05 -7.03 33.94
N ASN A 244 -3.38 -6.19 33.15
CA ASN A 244 -2.02 -6.37 32.66
C ASN A 244 -1.81 -7.66 31.85
N ARG A 245 -2.88 -8.25 31.31
CA ARG A 245 -2.82 -9.41 30.41
C ARG A 245 -2.71 -8.93 28.97
N LEU A 246 -1.83 -9.57 28.21
CA LEU A 246 -1.72 -9.34 26.78
C LEU A 246 -2.96 -9.90 26.06
N SER A 247 -3.57 -9.07 25.24
CA SER A 247 -4.69 -9.40 24.38
C SER A 247 -4.27 -9.17 22.93
N PRO A 248 -4.04 -10.24 22.16
CA PRO A 248 -3.76 -10.10 20.73
C PRO A 248 -5.02 -9.79 19.93
N GLU A 249 -4.81 -9.08 18.83
CA GLU A 249 -5.77 -8.74 17.81
C GLU A 249 -5.10 -8.93 16.45
N ILE A 250 -5.62 -9.86 15.64
CA ILE A 250 -5.10 -10.12 14.30
C ILE A 250 -5.70 -9.11 13.34
N ILE A 251 -4.85 -8.45 12.56
CA ILE A 251 -5.29 -7.64 11.43
C ILE A 251 -5.45 -8.58 10.23
N LEU A 252 -6.64 -8.68 9.65
CA LEU A 252 -7.03 -9.70 8.67
C LEU A 252 -6.50 -9.42 7.26
N GLU A 253 -5.24 -9.02 7.17
CA GLU A 253 -4.53 -8.64 5.95
C GLU A 253 -3.18 -9.34 5.90
N LEU A 254 -2.77 -9.80 4.72
CA LEU A 254 -1.44 -10.36 4.55
C LEU A 254 -0.45 -9.26 4.20
N ILE A 255 0.63 -9.18 4.96
CA ILE A 255 1.80 -8.37 4.61
C ILE A 255 3.04 -9.27 4.52
N SER A 256 3.97 -8.91 3.64
CA SER A 256 5.24 -9.60 3.50
C SER A 256 6.20 -9.21 4.62
N TYR A 257 7.17 -10.07 4.89
CA TYR A 257 8.26 -9.76 5.82
C TYR A 257 8.99 -8.47 5.42
N ASP A 258 9.25 -8.27 4.13
CA ASP A 258 9.92 -7.07 3.62
C ASP A 258 9.11 -5.80 3.91
N ALA A 259 7.78 -5.85 3.76
CA ALA A 259 6.90 -4.73 4.12
C ALA A 259 6.96 -4.43 5.62
N TYR A 260 6.90 -5.47 6.45
CA TYR A 260 6.99 -5.34 7.90
C TYR A 260 8.32 -4.71 8.34
N VAL A 261 9.44 -5.18 7.79
CA VAL A 261 10.78 -4.64 8.07
C VAL A 261 10.91 -3.19 7.62
N ALA A 262 10.36 -2.85 6.44
CA ALA A 262 10.42 -1.48 5.93
C ALA A 262 9.68 -0.48 6.86
N GLU A 263 8.55 -0.88 7.46
CA GLU A 263 7.84 -0.06 8.46
C GLU A 263 8.64 0.12 9.77
N ILE A 264 9.36 -0.91 10.23
CA ILE A 264 10.27 -0.80 11.37
C ILE A 264 11.39 0.21 11.06
N GLN A 265 12.01 0.09 9.89
CA GLN A 265 13.09 0.97 9.44
C GLN A 265 12.62 2.42 9.29
N LYS A 266 11.43 2.63 8.73
CA LYS A 266 10.79 3.96 8.63
C LYS A 266 10.60 4.60 10.00
N SER A 267 10.33 3.79 11.02
CA SER A 267 10.22 4.23 12.42
C SER A 267 11.59 4.50 13.09
N GLY A 268 12.69 4.41 12.35
CA GLY A 268 14.04 4.70 12.83
C GLY A 268 14.71 3.57 13.59
N GLY A 269 14.15 2.35 13.55
CA GLY A 269 14.68 1.19 14.27
C GLY A 269 15.41 0.20 13.36
N ASP A 270 16.63 -0.18 13.74
CA ASP A 270 17.26 -1.43 13.25
C ASP A 270 16.88 -2.65 14.13
N LYS A 271 16.49 -2.36 15.38
CA LYS A 271 15.95 -3.27 16.39
C LYS A 271 15.06 -2.43 17.30
N LEU A 272 13.92 -2.97 17.71
CA LEU A 272 13.03 -2.30 18.67
C LEU A 272 13.07 -3.04 20.00
N ASP A 273 13.48 -2.32 21.03
CA ASP A 273 13.31 -2.73 22.42
C ASP A 273 11.82 -2.54 22.78
N PHE A 274 11.16 -3.62 23.19
CA PHE A 274 9.73 -3.63 23.57
C PHE A 274 8.78 -3.18 22.45
N TYR A 275 8.51 -4.10 21.52
CA TYR A 275 7.56 -3.87 20.41
C TYR A 275 6.18 -3.43 20.89
N GLU A 276 5.78 -3.79 22.11
CA GLU A 276 4.50 -3.36 22.70
C GLU A 276 4.30 -1.83 22.73
N ASN A 277 5.38 -1.05 22.78
CA ASN A 277 5.32 0.41 22.85
C ASN A 277 5.29 1.10 21.49
N PHE A 278 5.52 0.35 20.42
CA PHE A 278 5.50 0.87 19.05
C PHE A 278 4.21 0.48 18.36
N LYS A 279 3.76 1.32 17.44
CA LYS A 279 2.58 1.06 16.61
C LYS A 279 2.92 1.37 15.16
N PHE A 280 2.83 0.35 14.32
CA PHE A 280 2.92 0.45 12.87
C PHE A 280 1.51 0.49 12.28
N ARG A 281 1.39 0.95 11.04
CA ARG A 281 0.10 1.00 10.33
C ARG A 281 0.01 -0.08 9.26
N SER A 282 -1.07 -0.84 9.31
CA SER A 282 -1.42 -1.85 8.31
C SER A 282 -1.98 -1.23 7.02
N VAL A 283 -2.42 -2.08 6.09
CA VAL A 283 -2.91 -1.71 4.76
C VAL A 283 -4.25 -0.97 4.84
N THR A 284 -5.07 -1.22 5.86
CA THR A 284 -6.28 -0.42 6.13
C THR A 284 -6.06 0.70 7.15
N GLY A 285 -4.82 0.91 7.61
CA GLY A 285 -4.49 1.89 8.63
C GLY A 285 -4.75 1.44 10.07
N ALA A 286 -5.14 0.16 10.28
CA ALA A 286 -5.20 -0.40 11.62
C ALA A 286 -3.80 -0.52 12.24
N ASP A 287 -3.68 -0.19 13.52
CA ASP A 287 -2.42 -0.30 14.26
C ASP A 287 -2.01 -1.77 14.44
N TYR A 288 -0.73 -2.07 14.41
CA TYR A 288 -0.17 -3.35 14.84
C TYR A 288 1.23 -3.15 15.43
N ASN A 289 1.75 -4.15 16.14
CA ASN A 289 3.07 -4.05 16.76
C ASN A 289 3.91 -5.33 16.65
N TYR A 290 3.32 -6.45 16.25
CA TYR A 290 4.02 -7.69 15.92
C TYR A 290 3.59 -8.19 14.54
N TRP A 291 4.35 -9.14 14.00
CA TRP A 291 4.01 -9.80 12.75
C TRP A 291 4.36 -11.29 12.83
N LEU A 292 3.44 -12.13 12.37
CA LEU A 292 3.56 -13.59 12.43
C LEU A 292 3.43 -14.20 11.03
N PRO A 293 4.51 -14.78 10.48
CA PRO A 293 4.44 -15.51 9.23
C PRO A 293 3.65 -16.81 9.35
N LEU A 294 3.11 -17.26 8.22
CA LEU A 294 2.17 -18.39 8.15
C LEU A 294 2.83 -19.66 7.61
N TYR A 295 2.11 -20.77 7.74
CA TYR A 295 2.34 -21.97 6.94
C TYR A 295 1.38 -21.98 5.75
N ILE A 296 1.83 -21.49 4.58
CA ILE A 296 1.00 -21.53 3.35
C ILE A 296 1.16 -22.88 2.65
N ASN A 297 2.40 -23.31 2.46
CA ASN A 297 2.78 -24.60 1.88
C ASN A 297 4.20 -24.99 2.37
N PRO A 298 4.66 -26.23 2.14
CA PRO A 298 5.97 -26.69 2.63
C PRO A 298 7.15 -25.82 2.17
N LYS A 299 7.13 -25.36 0.91
CA LYS A 299 8.18 -24.51 0.33
C LYS A 299 8.24 -23.16 1.04
N HIS A 300 7.09 -22.51 1.22
CA HIS A 300 6.95 -21.23 1.92
C HIS A 300 7.44 -21.35 3.38
N PHE A 301 7.09 -22.44 4.07
CA PHE A 301 7.58 -22.68 5.44
C PHE A 301 9.10 -22.89 5.48
N GLN A 302 9.66 -23.73 4.62
CA GLN A 302 11.10 -23.98 4.59
C GLN A 302 11.90 -22.69 4.39
N GLN A 303 11.40 -21.78 3.56
CA GLN A 303 12.01 -20.48 3.31
C GLN A 303 11.86 -19.52 4.49
N GLY A 304 10.71 -19.58 5.17
CA GLY A 304 10.35 -18.70 6.27
C GLY A 304 10.68 -19.23 7.67
N GLN A 305 11.17 -20.46 7.82
CA GLN A 305 11.21 -21.17 9.11
C GLN A 305 11.93 -20.37 10.21
N MET A 306 13.11 -19.85 9.90
CA MET A 306 13.88 -19.02 10.83
C MET A 306 13.13 -17.73 11.19
N ILE A 307 12.45 -17.12 10.22
CA ILE A 307 11.64 -15.92 10.44
C ILE A 307 10.45 -16.24 11.34
N ILE A 308 9.77 -17.38 11.12
CA ILE A 308 8.64 -17.86 11.93
C ILE A 308 9.08 -18.10 13.38
N GLN A 309 10.17 -18.85 13.58
CA GLN A 309 10.71 -19.13 14.90
C GLN A 309 11.07 -17.83 15.64
N ASN A 310 11.74 -16.91 14.95
CA ASN A 310 12.09 -15.61 15.51
C ASN A 310 10.83 -14.79 15.85
N SER A 311 9.84 -14.71 14.96
CA SER A 311 8.57 -14.03 15.23
C SER A 311 7.86 -14.59 16.46
N ILE A 312 7.78 -15.92 16.60
CA ILE A 312 7.18 -16.56 17.77
C ILE A 312 7.94 -16.19 19.05
N SER A 313 9.27 -16.27 19.03
CA SER A 313 10.07 -15.91 20.20
C SER A 313 9.92 -14.45 20.59
N VAL A 314 9.90 -13.54 19.60
CA VAL A 314 9.69 -12.10 19.82
C VAL A 314 8.33 -11.83 20.43
N ILE A 315 7.28 -12.48 19.92
CA ILE A 315 5.92 -12.35 20.46
C ILE A 315 5.85 -12.89 21.90
N TYR A 316 6.45 -14.05 22.16
CA TYR A 316 6.45 -14.71 23.46
C TYR A 316 7.17 -13.87 24.53
N ASN A 317 8.34 -13.33 24.18
CA ASN A 317 9.20 -12.58 25.11
C ASN A 317 8.89 -11.07 25.16
N GLY A 318 8.09 -10.56 24.23
CA GLY A 318 7.73 -9.14 24.11
C GLY A 318 8.87 -8.22 23.70
N ASN A 319 9.98 -8.75 23.17
CA ASN A 319 11.16 -8.00 22.76
C ASN A 319 11.88 -8.71 21.60
N ALA A 320 12.63 -7.98 20.75
CA ALA A 320 13.52 -8.59 19.75
C ALA A 320 15.01 -8.40 20.10
N GLN A 321 15.34 -8.50 21.38
CA GLN A 321 16.75 -8.51 21.76
C GLN A 321 17.37 -9.81 21.24
N GLY A 322 18.35 -9.70 20.35
CA GLY A 322 19.12 -10.83 19.82
C GLY A 322 20.10 -11.41 20.85
N VAL A 323 19.58 -11.73 22.03
CA VAL A 323 20.27 -12.38 23.14
C VAL A 323 19.82 -13.85 23.13
N GLU A 324 20.75 -14.80 23.21
CA GLU A 324 20.46 -16.25 23.14
C GLU A 324 19.36 -16.71 24.12
N LYS A 325 19.19 -16.00 25.25
CA LYS A 325 18.12 -16.22 26.23
C LYS A 325 16.71 -16.10 25.63
N TYR A 326 16.56 -15.34 24.54
CA TYR A 326 15.32 -15.12 23.82
C TYR A 326 15.31 -15.85 22.47
N ASP A 327 16.13 -16.89 22.32
CA ASP A 327 16.03 -17.77 21.16
C ASP A 327 14.75 -18.61 21.21
N PHE A 328 14.30 -19.03 20.04
CA PHE A 328 13.09 -19.85 19.92
C PHE A 328 13.23 -21.17 20.67
N VAL A 329 12.22 -21.49 21.49
CA VAL A 329 12.03 -22.81 22.09
C VAL A 329 10.67 -23.35 21.68
N PRO A 330 10.55 -24.63 21.27
CA PRO A 330 9.31 -25.17 20.70
C PRO A 330 8.03 -24.90 21.50
N HIS A 331 8.06 -24.97 22.83
CA HIS A 331 6.87 -24.71 23.68
C HIS A 331 6.29 -23.29 23.49
N MET A 332 7.12 -22.31 23.11
CA MET A 332 6.67 -20.95 22.83
C MET A 332 5.64 -20.92 21.70
N ALA A 333 5.72 -21.83 20.73
CA ALA A 333 4.76 -21.94 19.64
C ALA A 333 3.36 -22.32 20.15
N LEU A 334 3.28 -23.24 21.12
CA LEU A 334 2.01 -23.61 21.76
C LEU A 334 1.40 -22.39 22.45
N ASP A 335 2.17 -21.68 23.26
CA ASP A 335 1.66 -20.55 24.04
C ASP A 335 1.18 -19.41 23.13
N VAL A 336 1.96 -19.05 22.11
CA VAL A 336 1.62 -17.96 21.19
C VAL A 336 0.44 -18.33 20.29
N LEU A 337 0.49 -19.47 19.60
CA LEU A 337 -0.52 -19.83 18.60
C LEU A 337 -1.86 -20.19 19.23
N THR A 338 -1.87 -20.91 20.36
CA THR A 338 -3.13 -21.26 21.03
C THR A 338 -3.80 -20.03 21.63
N ASN A 339 -3.03 -19.07 22.16
CA ASN A 339 -3.58 -17.80 22.65
C ASN A 339 -4.23 -17.01 21.51
N LEU A 340 -3.55 -16.88 20.38
CA LEU A 340 -4.07 -16.21 19.18
C LEU A 340 -5.34 -16.88 18.67
N MET A 341 -5.33 -18.21 18.51
CA MET A 341 -6.48 -18.97 18.04
C MET A 341 -7.67 -18.84 18.98
N ASN A 342 -7.46 -18.95 20.30
CA ASN A 342 -8.52 -18.80 21.29
C ASN A 342 -9.17 -17.41 21.21
N LYS A 343 -8.36 -16.36 21.08
CA LYS A 343 -8.87 -14.99 20.96
C LYS A 343 -9.61 -14.74 19.66
N SER A 344 -9.07 -15.21 18.54
CA SER A 344 -9.74 -15.11 17.24
C SER A 344 -11.08 -15.85 17.22
N ALA A 345 -11.16 -17.04 17.83
CA ALA A 345 -12.40 -17.80 17.92
C ALA A 345 -13.47 -17.04 18.74
N VAL A 346 -13.11 -16.53 19.92
CA VAL A 346 -14.05 -15.75 20.76
C VAL A 346 -14.59 -14.54 20.01
N ARG A 347 -13.72 -13.76 19.34
CA ARG A 347 -14.13 -12.58 18.57
C ARG A 347 -15.02 -12.93 17.39
N LEU A 348 -14.72 -14.03 16.70
CA LEU A 348 -15.54 -14.55 15.60
C LEU A 348 -16.95 -14.89 16.09
N PHE A 349 -17.08 -15.60 17.22
CA PHE A 349 -18.39 -15.97 17.78
C PHE A 349 -19.17 -14.80 18.37
N ASN A 350 -18.49 -13.75 18.85
CA ASN A 350 -19.13 -12.52 19.32
C ASN A 350 -19.62 -11.60 18.18
N GLY A 351 -19.34 -11.94 16.91
CA GLY A 351 -19.69 -11.08 15.77
C GLY A 351 -18.83 -9.81 15.67
N GLU A 352 -17.70 -9.76 16.37
CA GLU A 352 -16.78 -8.61 16.38
C GLU A 352 -15.88 -8.56 15.13
N LEU A 353 -15.89 -9.63 14.32
CA LEU A 353 -15.17 -9.73 13.06
C LEU A 353 -16.18 -9.63 11.92
N PHE A 354 -16.35 -8.42 11.38
CA PHE A 354 -17.29 -8.11 10.29
C PHE A 354 -16.98 -8.91 8.99
N GLU A 355 -15.76 -9.42 8.85
CA GLU A 355 -15.32 -10.25 7.72
C GLU A 355 -15.18 -11.73 8.11
N SER A 356 -16.30 -12.39 8.41
CA SER A 356 -16.31 -13.78 8.90
C SER A 356 -15.48 -14.75 8.05
N LYS A 357 -15.48 -14.60 6.72
CA LYS A 357 -14.67 -15.43 5.80
C LYS A 357 -13.17 -15.25 6.02
N ARG A 358 -12.67 -14.00 6.10
CA ARG A 358 -11.24 -13.71 6.32
C ARG A 358 -10.79 -14.10 7.71
N ALA A 359 -11.66 -13.92 8.71
CA ALA A 359 -11.42 -14.38 10.06
C ALA A 359 -11.27 -15.91 10.15
N ILE A 360 -12.14 -16.67 9.47
CA ILE A 360 -12.04 -18.14 9.39
C ILE A 360 -10.75 -18.54 8.67
N GLU A 361 -10.42 -17.90 7.54
CA GLU A 361 -9.16 -18.16 6.82
C GLU A 361 -7.94 -17.91 7.72
N ALA A 362 -7.91 -16.81 8.46
CA ALA A 362 -6.83 -16.50 9.39
C ALA A 362 -6.71 -17.53 10.52
N TYR A 363 -7.84 -17.98 11.09
CA TYR A 363 -7.86 -19.05 12.08
C TYR A 363 -7.29 -20.36 11.52
N CYS A 364 -7.70 -20.74 10.30
CA CYS A 364 -7.17 -21.92 9.62
C CYS A 364 -5.66 -21.81 9.35
N HIS A 365 -5.15 -20.63 9.00
CA HIS A 365 -3.70 -20.42 8.83
C HIS A 365 -2.92 -20.65 10.13
N LEU A 366 -3.42 -20.14 11.26
CA LEU A 366 -2.81 -20.38 12.58
C LEU A 366 -2.85 -21.86 12.97
N LEU A 367 -4.00 -22.52 12.76
CA LEU A 367 -4.15 -23.95 13.03
C LEU A 367 -3.16 -24.77 12.20
N ARG A 368 -3.03 -24.49 10.90
CA ARG A 368 -2.08 -25.19 10.02
C ARG A 368 -0.64 -25.00 10.46
N LEU A 369 -0.28 -23.79 10.89
CA LEU A 369 1.04 -23.51 11.44
C LEU A 369 1.27 -24.33 12.72
N LEU A 370 0.32 -24.31 13.66
CA LEU A 370 0.40 -25.08 14.91
C LEU A 370 0.54 -26.59 14.66
N MET A 371 -0.29 -27.15 13.78
CA MET A 371 -0.21 -28.57 13.40
C MET A 371 1.17 -28.90 12.83
N HIS A 372 1.71 -28.05 11.96
CA HIS A 372 3.05 -28.27 11.41
C HIS A 372 4.15 -28.19 12.48
N PHE A 373 4.03 -27.31 13.48
CA PHE A 373 4.94 -27.28 14.62
C PHE A 373 4.88 -28.57 15.45
N ILE A 374 3.69 -29.12 15.67
CA ILE A 374 3.53 -30.40 16.38
C ILE A 374 4.19 -31.54 15.59
N ASP A 375 4.06 -31.54 14.26
CA ASP A 375 4.67 -32.56 13.41
C ASP A 375 6.22 -32.53 13.45
N ILE A 376 6.82 -31.33 13.48
CA ILE A 376 8.29 -31.17 13.41
C ILE A 376 8.97 -31.12 14.79
N TYR A 377 8.23 -30.89 15.87
CA TYR A 377 8.71 -30.92 17.26
C TYR A 377 7.90 -31.93 18.09
N PRO A 378 8.31 -33.20 18.12
CA PRO A 378 7.61 -34.25 18.85
C PRO A 378 7.39 -33.96 20.34
N GLU A 379 8.25 -33.14 20.95
CA GLU A 379 8.11 -32.68 22.34
C GLU A 379 6.87 -31.81 22.61
N LEU A 380 6.21 -31.32 21.55
CA LEU A 380 4.94 -30.60 21.63
C LEU A 380 3.72 -31.53 21.55
N GLY A 381 3.93 -32.77 21.12
CA GLY A 381 2.91 -33.80 21.14
C GLY A 381 2.56 -34.17 22.58
N ILE A 382 1.27 -34.14 22.92
CA ILE A 382 0.79 -34.77 24.14
C ILE A 382 1.00 -36.28 23.97
N SER A 383 1.93 -36.85 24.73
CA SER A 383 2.06 -38.31 24.90
C SER A 383 0.82 -38.90 25.54
#